data_AF-A0A7J8KJM6-F1
#
_entry.id   AF-A0A7J8KJM6-F1
#
_cell.length_a   1.000
_cell.length_b   1.000
_cell.length_c   1.000
_cell.angle_alpha   90.00
_cell.angle_beta   90.00
_cell.angle_gamma   90.00
#
_symmetry.space_group_name_H-M   'P 1'
#
loop_
_entity.id
_entity.type
_entity.pdbx_description
1 polymer ?
#
loop_
_entity_poly.entity_id
_entity_poly.type
_entity_poly.pdbx_seq_one_letter_code
_entity_poly.pdbx_strand_id
1 'polypeptide(L)'
;MAMDQVNALCEQLVKAVTVMMDPSSTQRYRLEALKFCEEFKEKCPICVPCGLRLAEKTQMAIVRHFGLQILEHVVKFRWNSMSRLEKVYLKNSVMELIENGTLNILEEENHIKDVLSRIVVEMIKREWPQHWPDMLIELDTLSKQGETQTELVMFILLRLAEDVVTFHTLPFQRRRDIQQTLTQNMERIFSFLLNTLQENVNKYRQVPRFSSLHLVNQATTCAQGQSTATAIP
;
A
#
# COMPACT_ATOMS: atom_id res chain seq x y z
N MET A 1 5.10 -23.66 -18.97
CA MET A 1 6.57 -23.56 -18.74
C MET A 1 6.95 -22.32 -17.94
N ALA A 2 6.78 -21.09 -18.44
CA ALA A 2 7.16 -19.88 -17.70
C ALA A 2 6.30 -19.64 -16.42
N MET A 3 4.99 -19.86 -16.51
CA MET A 3 4.08 -19.71 -15.36
C MET A 3 4.32 -20.77 -14.27
N ASP A 4 4.62 -22.01 -14.67
CA ASP A 4 4.93 -23.10 -13.74
C ASP A 4 6.20 -22.80 -12.94
N GLN A 5 7.21 -22.21 -13.60
CA GLN A 5 8.43 -21.75 -12.95
C GLN A 5 8.16 -20.62 -11.95
N VAL A 6 7.31 -19.65 -12.31
CA VAL A 6 6.91 -18.56 -11.40
C VAL A 6 6.20 -19.13 -10.17
N ASN A 7 5.24 -20.03 -10.36
CA ASN A 7 4.48 -20.63 -9.27
C ASN A 7 5.39 -21.43 -8.31
N ALA A 8 6.25 -22.30 -8.85
CA ALA A 8 7.19 -23.09 -8.05
C ALA A 8 8.16 -22.21 -7.25
N LEU A 9 8.56 -21.06 -7.80
CA LEU A 9 9.44 -20.13 -7.12
C LEU A 9 8.70 -19.31 -6.05
N CYS A 10 7.47 -18.89 -6.33
CA CYS A 10 6.60 -18.26 -5.34
C CYS A 10 6.37 -19.17 -4.12
N GLU A 11 6.12 -20.46 -4.33
CA GLU A 11 5.98 -21.42 -3.21
C GLU A 11 7.25 -21.51 -2.35
N GLN A 12 8.44 -21.47 -2.97
CA GLN A 12 9.70 -21.45 -2.23
C GLN A 12 9.90 -20.15 -1.46
N LEU A 13 9.54 -19.00 -2.06
CA LEU A 13 9.62 -17.70 -1.40
C LEU A 13 8.64 -17.61 -0.22
N VAL A 14 7.43 -18.14 -0.35
CA VAL A 14 6.48 -18.23 0.77
C VAL A 14 7.10 -19.01 1.93
N LYS A 15 7.66 -20.20 1.67
CA LYS A 15 8.34 -21.00 2.70
C LYS A 15 9.49 -20.25 3.35
N ALA A 16 10.34 -19.58 2.55
CA ALA A 16 11.46 -18.80 3.07
C ALA A 16 11.00 -17.65 3.98
N VAL A 17 9.98 -16.90 3.55
CA VAL A 17 9.40 -15.80 4.34
C VAL A 17 8.78 -16.32 5.65
N THR A 18 8.05 -17.44 5.61
CA THR A 18 7.48 -18.05 6.82
C THR A 18 8.57 -18.46 7.80
N VAL A 19 9.64 -19.12 7.35
CA VAL A 19 10.79 -19.50 8.19
C VAL A 19 11.49 -18.27 8.76
N MET A 20 11.61 -17.19 7.97
CA MET A 20 12.27 -15.97 8.40
C MET A 20 11.53 -15.29 9.55
N MET A 21 10.19 -15.31 9.51
CA MET A 21 9.31 -14.64 10.46
C MET A 21 8.84 -15.53 11.61
N ASP A 22 9.14 -16.83 11.57
CA ASP A 22 8.79 -17.79 12.61
C ASP A 22 9.73 -17.66 13.83
N PRO A 23 9.20 -17.39 15.03
CA PRO A 23 10.00 -17.32 16.26
C PRO A 23 10.69 -18.64 16.63
N SER A 24 10.11 -19.77 16.24
CA SER A 24 10.64 -21.11 16.57
C SER A 24 11.74 -21.57 15.61
N SER A 25 11.92 -20.88 14.47
CA SER A 25 12.93 -21.22 13.48
C SER A 25 14.35 -21.02 14.01
N THR A 26 15.23 -21.99 13.73
CA THR A 26 16.64 -21.92 14.15
C THR A 26 17.39 -20.81 13.43
N GLN A 27 18.45 -20.29 14.03
CA GLN A 27 19.28 -19.24 13.41
C GLN A 27 19.82 -19.67 12.05
N ARG A 28 20.21 -20.95 11.89
CA ARG A 28 20.73 -21.49 10.63
C ARG A 28 19.71 -21.37 9.50
N TYR A 29 18.48 -21.87 9.71
CA TYR A 29 17.44 -21.84 8.68
C TYR A 29 16.98 -20.41 8.37
N ARG A 30 16.91 -19.55 9.40
CA ARG A 30 16.57 -18.12 9.20
C ARG A 30 17.60 -17.41 8.32
N LEU A 31 18.90 -17.66 8.54
CA LEU A 31 19.96 -17.06 7.73
C LEU A 31 19.96 -17.59 6.28
N GLU A 32 19.69 -18.89 6.09
CA GLU A 32 19.57 -19.50 4.77
C GLU A 32 18.38 -18.93 3.99
N ALA A 33 17.22 -18.80 4.64
CA ALA A 33 16.03 -18.16 4.06
C ALA A 33 16.28 -16.69 3.69
N LEU A 34 16.92 -15.91 4.59
CA LEU A 34 17.27 -14.53 4.31
C LEU A 34 18.20 -14.42 3.10
N LYS A 35 19.26 -15.24 3.05
CA LYS A 35 20.21 -15.26 1.93
C LYS A 35 19.51 -15.57 0.61
N PHE A 36 18.63 -16.56 0.60
CA PHE A 36 17.83 -16.91 -0.58
C PHE A 36 16.96 -15.74 -1.05
N CYS A 37 16.27 -15.05 -0.14
CA CYS A 37 15.43 -13.90 -0.45
C CYS A 37 16.23 -12.71 -1.01
N GLU A 38 17.40 -12.41 -0.46
CA GLU A 38 18.27 -11.34 -0.98
C GLU A 38 18.83 -11.68 -2.37
N GLU A 39 19.36 -12.90 -2.55
CA GLU A 39 19.86 -13.34 -3.85
C GLU A 39 18.76 -13.33 -4.92
N PHE A 40 17.53 -13.68 -4.56
CA PHE A 40 16.37 -13.59 -5.44
C PHE A 40 16.09 -12.14 -5.88
N LYS A 41 16.03 -11.19 -4.94
CA LYS A 41 15.76 -9.76 -5.25
C LYS A 41 16.82 -9.17 -6.19
N GLU A 42 18.08 -9.52 -5.98
CA GLU A 42 19.20 -9.00 -6.78
C GLU A 42 19.28 -9.62 -8.17
N LYS A 43 19.20 -10.96 -8.27
CA LYS A 43 19.64 -11.69 -9.47
C LYS A 43 18.51 -12.25 -10.32
N CYS A 44 17.32 -12.46 -9.76
CA CYS A 44 16.26 -13.18 -10.47
C CYS A 44 15.61 -12.33 -11.58
N PRO A 45 15.59 -12.78 -12.85
CA PRO A 45 14.96 -12.01 -13.93
C PRO A 45 13.44 -11.90 -13.78
N ILE A 46 12.79 -12.92 -13.21
CA ILE A 46 11.33 -13.00 -13.04
C ILE A 46 10.83 -12.43 -11.71
N CYS A 47 11.61 -11.51 -11.11
CA CYS A 47 11.27 -10.84 -9.85
C CYS A 47 9.92 -10.11 -9.87
N VAL A 48 9.56 -9.42 -10.97
CA VAL A 48 8.29 -8.69 -11.08
C VAL A 48 7.08 -9.62 -11.08
N PRO A 49 6.99 -10.65 -11.95
CA PRO A 49 5.90 -11.63 -11.90
C PRO A 49 5.73 -12.29 -10.53
N CYS A 50 6.84 -12.71 -9.89
CA CYS A 50 6.78 -13.28 -8.55
C CYS A 50 6.31 -12.28 -7.49
N GLY A 51 6.81 -11.03 -7.53
CA GLY A 51 6.42 -9.98 -6.59
C GLY A 51 4.92 -9.67 -6.67
N LEU A 52 4.37 -9.56 -7.89
CA LEU A 52 2.93 -9.37 -8.13
C LEU A 52 2.10 -10.54 -7.60
N ARG A 53 2.51 -11.79 -7.90
CA ARG A 53 1.82 -13.01 -7.43
C ARG A 53 1.78 -13.08 -5.89
N LEU A 54 2.89 -12.73 -5.24
CA LEU A 54 2.99 -12.74 -3.76
C LEU A 54 2.19 -11.60 -3.12
N ALA A 55 1.97 -10.48 -3.82
CA ALA A 55 1.22 -9.33 -3.34
C ALA A 55 -0.32 -9.52 -3.35
N GLU A 56 -0.83 -10.58 -3.98
CA GLU A 56 -2.27 -10.85 -4.08
C GLU A 56 -2.98 -10.96 -2.72
N LYS A 57 -4.23 -10.49 -2.67
CA LYS A 57 -5.08 -10.47 -1.45
C LYS A 57 -5.33 -11.85 -0.84
N THR A 58 -5.19 -12.93 -1.61
CA THR A 58 -5.36 -14.30 -1.12
C THR A 58 -4.19 -14.76 -0.26
N GLN A 59 -3.05 -14.05 -0.28
CA GLN A 59 -1.87 -14.36 0.51
C GLN A 59 -1.94 -13.72 1.90
N MET A 60 -1.18 -14.28 2.84
CA MET A 60 -1.01 -13.68 4.17
C MET A 60 -0.31 -12.31 4.07
N ALA A 61 -0.66 -11.37 4.95
CA ALA A 61 -0.10 -10.01 4.94
C ALA A 61 1.45 -9.98 4.91
N ILE A 62 2.10 -10.88 5.66
CA ILE A 62 3.57 -11.01 5.69
C ILE A 62 4.13 -11.34 4.28
N VAL A 63 3.48 -12.27 3.56
CA VAL A 63 3.87 -12.66 2.20
C VAL A 63 3.59 -11.52 1.21
N ARG A 64 2.43 -10.86 1.35
CA ARG A 64 2.05 -9.70 0.53
C ARG A 64 3.06 -8.58 0.68
N HIS A 65 3.43 -8.26 1.92
CA HIS A 65 4.43 -7.24 2.22
C HIS A 65 5.78 -7.58 1.57
N PHE A 66 6.23 -8.83 1.65
CA PHE A 66 7.46 -9.26 0.98
C PHE A 66 7.37 -9.15 -0.56
N GLY A 67 6.25 -9.54 -1.16
CA GLY A 67 5.98 -9.36 -2.59
C GLY A 67 6.11 -7.90 -3.02
N LEU A 68 5.50 -6.99 -2.28
CA LEU A 68 5.59 -5.55 -2.52
C LEU A 68 7.01 -5.00 -2.28
N GLN A 69 7.76 -5.52 -1.29
CA GLN A 69 9.17 -5.18 -1.10
C GLN A 69 10.06 -5.61 -2.28
N ILE A 70 9.76 -6.74 -2.94
CA ILE A 70 10.44 -7.14 -4.17
C ILE A 70 10.20 -6.09 -5.26
N LEU A 71 8.95 -5.68 -5.47
CA LEU A 71 8.60 -4.68 -6.48
C LEU A 71 9.28 -3.34 -6.18
N GLU A 72 9.29 -2.90 -4.92
CA GLU A 72 10.00 -1.71 -4.49
C GLU A 72 11.50 -1.80 -4.80
N HIS A 73 12.14 -2.94 -4.51
CA HIS A 73 13.54 -3.19 -4.82
C HIS A 73 13.81 -3.10 -6.32
N VAL A 74 12.93 -3.67 -7.16
CA VAL A 74 13.05 -3.59 -8.63
C VAL A 74 13.02 -2.14 -9.10
N VAL A 75 12.05 -1.34 -8.64
CA VAL A 75 11.99 0.09 -8.99
C VAL A 75 13.24 0.79 -8.47
N LYS A 76 13.69 0.52 -7.25
CA LYS A 76 14.85 1.19 -6.66
C LYS A 76 16.15 0.94 -7.41
N PHE A 77 16.46 -0.32 -7.70
CA PHE A 77 17.81 -0.71 -8.12
C PHE A 77 17.90 -1.20 -9.56
N ARG A 78 16.80 -1.69 -10.14
CA ARG A 78 16.80 -2.33 -11.47
C ARG A 78 16.04 -1.55 -12.54
N TRP A 79 15.36 -0.47 -12.19
CA TRP A 79 14.58 0.33 -13.14
C TRP A 79 15.35 0.79 -14.37
N ASN A 80 16.61 1.21 -14.19
CA ASN A 80 17.40 1.74 -15.30
C ASN A 80 17.77 0.69 -16.35
N SER A 81 17.86 -0.60 -15.97
CA SER A 81 18.13 -1.70 -16.90
C SER A 81 16.88 -2.32 -17.51
N MET A 82 15.69 -1.95 -17.03
CA MET A 82 14.42 -2.42 -17.59
C MET A 82 14.13 -1.79 -18.94
N SER A 83 13.60 -2.59 -19.86
CA SER A 83 13.03 -2.12 -21.12
C SER A 83 11.80 -1.24 -20.87
N ARG A 84 11.44 -0.42 -21.86
CA ARG A 84 10.26 0.44 -21.78
C ARG A 84 8.97 -0.36 -21.55
N LEU A 85 8.84 -1.53 -22.19
CA LEU A 85 7.67 -2.39 -22.03
C LEU A 85 7.55 -2.94 -20.60
N GLU A 86 8.66 -3.35 -19.99
CA GLU A 86 8.67 -3.83 -18.60
C GLU A 86 8.32 -2.72 -17.60
N LYS A 87 8.78 -1.48 -17.84
CA LYS A 87 8.43 -0.32 -17.01
C LYS A 87 6.93 -0.02 -17.07
N VAL A 88 6.36 0.01 -18.28
CA VAL A 88 4.92 0.24 -18.48
C VAL A 88 4.11 -0.89 -17.85
N TYR A 89 4.54 -2.15 -18.02
CA TYR A 89 3.89 -3.30 -17.39
C TYR A 89 3.89 -3.16 -15.85
N LEU A 90 5.05 -2.90 -15.24
CA LEU A 90 5.15 -2.73 -13.79
C LEU A 90 4.32 -1.55 -13.28
N LYS A 91 4.37 -0.39 -13.96
CA LYS A 91 3.52 0.76 -13.63
C LYS A 91 2.04 0.36 -13.64
N ASN A 92 1.56 -0.23 -14.73
CA ASN A 92 0.15 -0.58 -14.87
C ASN A 92 -0.28 -1.60 -13.82
N SER A 93 0.53 -2.62 -13.55
CA SER A 93 0.23 -3.61 -12.52
C SER A 93 0.21 -3.02 -11.10
N VAL A 94 1.08 -2.07 -10.78
CA VAL A 94 1.05 -1.39 -9.47
C VAL A 94 -0.17 -0.46 -9.35
N MET A 95 -0.56 0.22 -10.44
CA MET A 95 -1.77 1.04 -10.44
C MET A 95 -3.04 0.17 -10.30
N GLU A 96 -3.06 -1.01 -10.94
CA GLU A 96 -4.12 -2.01 -10.76
C GLU A 96 -4.17 -2.52 -9.31
N LEU A 97 -3.02 -2.72 -8.66
CA LEU A 97 -2.97 -3.08 -7.24
C LEU A 97 -3.63 -2.03 -6.33
N ILE A 98 -3.56 -0.75 -6.66
CA ILE A 98 -4.23 0.33 -5.92
C ILE A 98 -5.74 0.30 -6.21
N GLU A 99 -6.12 0.13 -7.48
CA GLU A 99 -7.52 0.09 -7.91
C GLU A 99 -8.29 -1.09 -7.29
N ASN A 100 -7.73 -2.30 -7.33
CA ASN A 100 -8.47 -3.51 -6.93
C ASN A 100 -7.64 -4.55 -6.16
N GLY A 101 -6.34 -4.35 -5.97
CA GLY A 101 -5.43 -5.32 -5.35
C GLY A 101 -5.26 -5.19 -3.83
N THR A 102 -5.93 -4.23 -3.18
CA THR A 102 -5.98 -4.10 -1.72
C THR A 102 -7.34 -4.51 -1.14
N LEU A 103 -7.34 -4.89 0.14
CA LEU A 103 -8.52 -5.06 0.97
C LEU A 103 -9.17 -3.70 1.26
N ASN A 104 -10.34 -3.72 1.90
CA ASN A 104 -11.06 -2.49 2.24
C ASN A 104 -10.29 -1.64 3.27
N ILE A 105 -10.56 -0.33 3.31
CA ILE A 105 -9.87 0.65 4.17
C ILE A 105 -9.72 0.21 5.64
N LEU A 106 -10.73 -0.45 6.22
CA LEU A 106 -10.73 -0.92 7.62
C LEU A 106 -10.05 -2.29 7.83
N GLU A 107 -9.87 -3.07 6.77
CA GLU A 107 -9.31 -4.42 6.80
C GLU A 107 -7.85 -4.45 6.34
N GLU A 108 -7.48 -3.54 5.45
CA GLU A 108 -6.14 -3.48 4.89
C GLU A 108 -5.14 -2.97 5.94
N GLU A 109 -4.06 -3.72 6.07
CA GLU A 109 -3.00 -3.45 7.03
C GLU A 109 -2.21 -2.19 6.63
N ASN A 110 -1.94 -1.30 7.60
CA ASN A 110 -1.22 -0.05 7.33
C ASN A 110 0.16 -0.26 6.71
N HIS A 111 0.86 -1.33 7.09
CA HIS A 111 2.18 -1.63 6.53
C HIS A 111 2.12 -2.07 5.05
N ILE A 112 0.99 -2.61 4.59
CA ILE A 112 0.73 -2.91 3.17
C ILE A 112 0.50 -1.62 2.39
N LYS A 113 -0.33 -0.72 2.92
CA LYS A 113 -0.57 0.62 2.35
C LYS A 113 0.74 1.40 2.22
N ASP A 114 1.58 1.36 3.28
CA ASP A 114 2.89 2.00 3.30
C ASP A 114 3.79 1.47 2.17
N VAL A 115 4.04 0.17 2.07
CA VAL A 115 4.91 -0.37 1.01
C VAL A 115 4.37 -0.10 -0.39
N LEU A 116 3.05 -0.19 -0.60
CA LEU A 116 2.45 0.11 -1.89
C LEU A 116 2.67 1.58 -2.28
N SER A 117 2.47 2.50 -1.33
CA SER A 117 2.76 3.92 -1.55
C SER A 117 4.24 4.18 -1.86
N ARG A 118 5.16 3.46 -1.19
CA ARG A 118 6.60 3.55 -1.45
C ARG A 118 6.94 3.17 -2.89
N ILE A 119 6.34 2.11 -3.43
CA ILE A 119 6.57 1.70 -4.83
C ILE A 119 6.15 2.81 -5.79
N VAL A 120 4.95 3.39 -5.61
CA VAL A 120 4.45 4.45 -6.49
C VAL A 120 5.33 5.70 -6.41
N VAL A 121 5.71 6.13 -5.20
CA VAL A 121 6.60 7.28 -5.02
C VAL A 121 7.96 7.03 -5.67
N GLU A 122 8.51 5.81 -5.58
CA GLU A 122 9.75 5.46 -6.27
C GLU A 122 9.63 5.52 -7.80
N MET A 123 8.46 5.19 -8.37
CA MET A 123 8.19 5.36 -9.81
C MET A 123 8.05 6.84 -10.17
N ILE A 124 7.32 7.63 -9.37
CA ILE A 124 7.16 9.08 -9.56
C ILE A 124 8.54 9.76 -9.57
N LYS A 125 9.41 9.45 -8.61
CA LYS A 125 10.78 10.00 -8.52
C LYS A 125 11.62 9.74 -9.77
N ARG A 126 11.31 8.68 -10.52
CA ARG A 126 12.02 8.28 -11.74
C ARG A 126 11.43 8.89 -13.00
N GLU A 127 10.11 8.90 -13.13
CA GLU A 127 9.46 9.23 -14.40
C GLU A 127 8.77 10.60 -14.43
N TRP A 128 8.31 11.09 -13.28
CA TRP A 128 7.68 12.40 -13.20
C TRP A 128 8.76 13.51 -13.18
N PRO A 129 8.57 14.64 -13.90
CA PRO A 129 7.39 15.01 -14.69
C PRO A 129 7.36 14.54 -16.15
N GLN A 130 8.51 14.33 -16.80
CA GLN A 130 8.58 14.27 -18.26
C GLN A 130 7.97 12.99 -18.87
N HIS A 131 8.14 11.85 -18.21
CA HIS A 131 7.70 10.55 -18.73
C HIS A 131 6.34 10.12 -18.16
N TRP A 132 5.79 10.88 -17.22
CA TRP A 132 4.48 10.62 -16.61
C TRP A 132 3.68 11.92 -16.41
N PRO A 133 3.39 12.69 -17.48
CA PRO A 133 2.74 14.00 -17.38
C PRO A 133 1.35 13.93 -16.72
N ASP A 134 0.61 12.85 -16.97
CA ASP A 134 -0.76 12.67 -16.48
C ASP A 134 -0.84 12.10 -15.05
N MET A 135 0.29 11.99 -14.33
CA MET A 135 0.35 11.38 -12.99
C MET A 135 -0.71 11.92 -12.02
N LEU A 136 -0.88 13.25 -11.94
CA LEU A 136 -1.89 13.85 -11.05
C LEU A 136 -3.33 13.56 -11.50
N ILE A 137 -3.58 13.40 -12.81
CA ILE A 137 -4.90 13.02 -13.34
C ILE A 137 -5.20 11.55 -13.00
N GLU A 138 -4.20 10.67 -13.16
CA GLU A 138 -4.33 9.25 -12.82
C GLU A 138 -4.62 9.06 -11.31
N LEU A 139 -3.90 9.77 -10.43
CA LEU A 139 -4.15 9.70 -8.97
C LEU A 139 -5.53 10.27 -8.59
N ASP A 140 -5.96 11.39 -9.18
CA ASP A 140 -7.31 11.94 -8.96
C ASP A 140 -8.39 10.94 -9.41
N THR A 141 -8.20 10.29 -10.56
CA THR A 141 -9.13 9.27 -11.08
C THR A 141 -9.20 8.06 -10.15
N LEU A 142 -8.06 7.56 -9.66
CA LEU A 142 -8.01 6.47 -8.70
C LEU A 142 -8.75 6.82 -7.41
N SER A 143 -8.53 8.03 -6.88
CA SER A 143 -9.16 8.44 -5.61
C SER A 143 -10.69 8.39 -5.66
N LYS A 144 -11.28 8.68 -6.83
CA LYS A 144 -12.74 8.66 -7.04
C LYS A 144 -13.35 7.27 -7.04
N GLN A 145 -12.54 6.21 -7.11
CA GLN A 145 -13.04 4.83 -7.13
C GLN A 145 -13.50 4.34 -5.75
N GLY A 146 -12.96 4.90 -4.67
CA GLY A 146 -13.32 4.47 -3.31
C GLY A 146 -12.47 5.10 -2.21
N GLU A 147 -12.89 4.86 -0.96
CA GLU A 147 -12.22 5.40 0.23
C GLU A 147 -10.81 4.81 0.41
N THR A 148 -10.64 3.51 0.13
CA THR A 148 -9.33 2.85 0.16
C THR A 148 -8.36 3.50 -0.83
N GLN A 149 -8.80 3.73 -2.08
CA GLN A 149 -7.99 4.35 -3.12
C GLN A 149 -7.67 5.80 -2.76
N THR A 150 -8.64 6.54 -2.23
CA THR A 150 -8.43 7.89 -1.72
C THR A 150 -7.33 7.91 -0.65
N GLU A 151 -7.41 7.03 0.33
CA GLU A 151 -6.40 6.93 1.40
C GLU A 151 -5.01 6.60 0.84
N LEU A 152 -4.90 5.62 -0.06
CA LEU A 152 -3.63 5.27 -0.71
C LEU A 152 -3.03 6.45 -1.48
N VAL A 153 -3.86 7.23 -2.19
CA VAL A 153 -3.42 8.47 -2.88
C VAL A 153 -2.89 9.50 -1.87
N MET A 154 -3.51 9.64 -0.70
CA MET A 154 -3.01 10.52 0.36
C MET A 154 -1.65 10.06 0.90
N PHE A 155 -1.46 8.75 1.11
CA PHE A 155 -0.15 8.19 1.49
C PHE A 155 0.93 8.49 0.44
N ILE A 156 0.60 8.35 -0.85
CA ILE A 156 1.52 8.63 -1.96
C ILE A 156 1.92 10.11 -1.98
N LEU A 157 0.94 11.03 -1.93
CA LEU A 157 1.20 12.48 -1.97
C LEU A 157 1.97 12.97 -0.75
N LEU A 158 1.60 12.51 0.45
CA LEU A 158 2.31 12.83 1.69
C LEU A 158 3.76 12.40 1.59
N ARG A 159 4.01 11.13 1.24
CA ARG A 159 5.37 10.60 1.16
C ARG A 159 6.20 11.24 0.06
N LEU A 160 5.60 11.57 -1.09
CA LEU A 160 6.29 12.31 -2.15
C LEU A 160 6.75 13.68 -1.65
N ALA A 161 5.89 14.40 -0.93
CA ALA A 161 6.25 15.69 -0.35
C ALA A 161 7.39 15.54 0.67
N GLU A 162 7.31 14.56 1.56
CA GLU A 162 8.37 14.27 2.55
C GLU A 162 9.72 13.95 1.87
N ASP A 163 9.73 13.04 0.90
CA ASP A 163 10.95 12.61 0.20
C ASP A 163 11.63 13.77 -0.55
N VAL A 164 10.83 14.64 -1.18
CA VAL A 164 11.32 15.72 -2.05
C VAL A 164 11.67 16.98 -1.26
N VAL A 165 10.85 17.37 -0.28
CA VAL A 165 10.94 18.67 0.41
C VAL A 165 11.64 18.55 1.76
N THR A 166 11.41 17.46 2.50
CA THR A 166 11.92 17.32 3.87
C THR A 166 13.22 16.52 3.91
N PHE A 167 13.21 15.31 3.35
CA PHE A 167 14.32 14.36 3.47
C PHE A 167 15.36 14.46 2.36
N HIS A 168 14.99 15.10 1.24
CA HIS A 168 15.89 15.30 0.10
C HIS A 168 16.53 13.98 -0.40
N THR A 169 15.74 12.92 -0.53
CA THR A 169 16.24 11.57 -0.89
C THR A 169 16.65 11.43 -2.36
N LEU A 170 16.46 12.49 -3.16
CA LEU A 170 16.81 12.54 -4.58
C LEU A 170 18.10 13.34 -4.85
N PRO A 171 18.82 13.04 -5.95
CA PRO A 171 19.86 13.92 -6.46
C PRO A 171 19.33 15.33 -6.72
N PHE A 172 20.19 16.34 -6.50
CA PHE A 172 19.82 17.76 -6.52
C PHE A 172 19.00 18.17 -7.76
N GLN A 173 19.44 17.78 -8.96
CA GLN A 173 18.78 18.14 -10.21
C GLN A 173 17.37 17.54 -10.31
N ARG A 174 17.22 16.22 -10.10
CA ARG A 174 15.90 15.56 -10.12
C ARG A 174 14.97 16.11 -9.05
N ARG A 175 15.48 16.36 -7.84
CA ARG A 175 14.70 17.00 -6.77
C ARG A 175 14.17 18.36 -7.21
N ARG A 176 15.01 19.20 -7.82
CA ARG A 176 14.62 20.53 -8.31
C ARG A 176 13.52 20.44 -9.36
N ASP A 177 13.64 19.52 -10.33
CA ASP A 177 12.63 19.35 -11.38
C ASP A 177 11.26 18.97 -10.78
N ILE A 178 11.26 18.01 -9.86
CA ILE A 178 10.05 17.54 -9.17
C ILE A 178 9.46 18.67 -8.31
N GLN A 179 10.28 19.38 -7.54
CA GLN A 179 9.84 20.48 -6.70
C GLN A 179 9.25 21.64 -7.51
N GLN A 180 9.88 22.01 -8.63
CA GLN A 180 9.34 23.01 -9.54
C GLN A 180 7.98 22.58 -10.10
N THR A 181 7.84 21.31 -10.49
CA THR A 181 6.56 20.78 -10.99
C THR A 181 5.49 20.75 -9.90
N LEU A 182 5.84 20.39 -8.66
CA LEU A 182 4.94 20.48 -7.50
C LEU A 182 4.47 21.92 -7.30
N THR A 183 5.37 22.90 -7.34
CA THR A 183 5.00 24.31 -7.21
C THR A 183 4.09 24.78 -8.34
N GLN A 184 4.36 24.38 -9.58
CA GLN A 184 3.52 24.71 -10.74
C GLN A 184 2.11 24.12 -10.64
N ASN A 185 1.96 22.95 -10.02
CA ASN A 185 0.68 22.26 -9.84
C ASN A 185 0.08 22.45 -8.44
N MET A 186 0.64 23.34 -7.62
CA MET A 186 0.28 23.43 -6.20
C MET A 186 -1.18 23.80 -5.98
N GLU A 187 -1.72 24.72 -6.80
CA GLU A 187 -3.14 25.08 -6.75
C GLU A 187 -4.02 23.85 -6.98
N ARG A 188 -3.74 23.08 -8.03
CA ARG A 188 -4.47 21.85 -8.36
C ARG A 188 -4.36 20.80 -7.26
N ILE A 189 -3.16 20.57 -6.73
CA ILE A 189 -2.91 19.60 -5.65
C ILE A 189 -3.66 20.03 -4.39
N PHE A 190 -3.57 21.30 -3.99
CA PHE A 190 -4.22 21.79 -2.78
C PHE A 190 -5.75 21.78 -2.91
N SER A 191 -6.30 22.19 -4.05
CA SER A 191 -7.73 22.06 -4.34
C SER A 191 -8.20 20.61 -4.27
N PHE A 192 -7.44 19.67 -4.83
CA PHE A 192 -7.72 18.23 -4.72
C PHE A 192 -7.77 17.78 -3.25
N LEU A 193 -6.74 18.10 -2.45
CA LEU A 193 -6.68 17.72 -1.04
C LEU A 193 -7.84 18.31 -0.23
N LEU A 194 -8.14 19.60 -0.43
CA LEU A 194 -9.20 20.29 0.30
C LEU A 194 -10.58 19.76 -0.06
N ASN A 195 -10.87 19.56 -1.35
CA ASN A 195 -12.15 19.02 -1.81
C ASN A 195 -12.34 17.60 -1.30
N THR A 196 -11.30 16.76 -1.40
CA THR A 196 -11.35 15.38 -0.91
C THR A 196 -11.64 15.34 0.60
N LEU A 197 -10.96 16.17 1.40
CA LEU A 197 -11.22 16.27 2.83
C LEU A 197 -12.66 16.72 3.11
N GLN A 198 -13.10 17.79 2.45
CA GLN A 198 -14.44 18.37 2.62
C GLN A 198 -15.53 17.34 2.29
N GLU A 199 -15.40 16.63 1.17
CA GLU A 199 -16.35 15.59 0.75
C GLU A 199 -16.42 14.45 1.76
N ASN A 200 -15.28 13.91 2.20
CA ASN A 200 -15.24 12.80 3.14
C ASN A 200 -15.75 13.20 4.53
N VAL A 201 -15.44 14.41 5.01
CA VAL A 201 -16.00 14.94 6.27
C VAL A 201 -17.51 15.11 6.17
N ASN A 202 -18.03 15.60 5.05
CA ASN A 202 -19.47 15.75 4.84
C ASN A 202 -20.18 14.39 4.82
N LYS A 203 -19.61 13.39 4.14
CA LYS A 203 -20.11 12.01 4.17
C LYS A 203 -20.14 11.47 5.60
N TYR A 204 -19.04 11.62 6.35
CA TYR A 204 -18.96 11.17 7.74
C TYR A 204 -20.01 11.83 8.65
N ARG A 205 -20.27 13.14 8.48
CA ARG A 205 -21.30 13.85 9.26
C ARG A 205 -22.72 13.39 8.96
N GLN A 206 -22.98 12.90 7.74
CA GLN A 206 -24.29 12.40 7.34
C GLN A 206 -24.55 10.97 7.82
N VAL A 207 -23.52 10.22 8.21
CA VAL A 207 -23.69 8.92 8.87
C VAL A 207 -24.44 9.18 10.18
N PRO A 208 -25.71 8.75 10.30
CA PRO A 208 -26.45 8.99 11.51
C PRO A 208 -25.73 8.25 12.65
N ARG A 209 -25.58 8.91 13.80
CA ARG A 209 -25.06 8.29 15.04
C ARG A 209 -26.04 7.23 15.57
N PHE A 210 -26.35 6.19 14.81
CA PHE A 210 -26.99 5.00 15.31
C PHE A 210 -25.95 4.24 16.12
N SER A 211 -25.98 4.40 17.46
CA SER A 211 -25.77 3.34 18.46
C SER A 211 -25.26 3.82 19.83
N SER A 212 -25.26 5.12 20.17
CA SER A 212 -25.02 5.51 21.57
C SER A 212 -26.29 5.57 22.42
N LEU A 213 -27.49 5.66 21.83
CA LEU A 213 -28.75 5.63 22.59
C LEU A 213 -29.35 4.22 22.75
N HIS A 214 -29.11 3.30 21.82
CA HIS A 214 -29.74 1.97 21.91
C HIS A 214 -29.02 1.01 22.88
N LEU A 215 -27.68 1.13 23.00
CA LEU A 215 -26.89 0.39 23.99
C LEU A 215 -27.12 0.91 25.42
N VAL A 216 -27.29 2.23 25.59
CA VAL A 216 -27.66 2.79 26.89
C VAL A 216 -29.04 2.32 27.30
N ASN A 217 -30.03 2.35 26.40
CA ASN A 217 -31.40 1.93 26.74
C ASN A 217 -31.56 0.41 26.99
N GLN A 218 -30.75 -0.45 26.36
CA GLN A 218 -30.70 -1.89 26.69
C GLN A 218 -29.99 -2.16 28.03
N ALA A 219 -28.95 -1.40 28.37
CA ALA A 219 -28.29 -1.51 29.67
C ALA A 219 -29.20 -1.06 30.83
N THR A 220 -30.04 -0.03 30.64
CA THR A 220 -30.98 0.43 31.67
C THR A 220 -32.18 -0.50 31.86
N THR A 221 -32.65 -1.19 30.80
CA THR A 221 -33.77 -2.16 30.92
C THR A 221 -33.34 -3.48 31.57
N CYS A 222 -32.10 -3.95 31.36
CA CYS A 222 -31.58 -5.11 32.08
C CYS A 222 -31.34 -4.83 33.58
N ALA A 223 -31.01 -3.60 33.97
CA ALA A 223 -30.77 -3.22 35.37
C ALA A 223 -32.06 -3.11 36.21
N GLN A 224 -33.21 -2.83 35.60
CA GLN A 224 -34.49 -2.71 36.33
C GLN A 224 -35.25 -4.04 36.49
N GLY A 225 -34.82 -5.11 35.80
CA GLY A 225 -35.47 -6.44 35.86
C GLY A 225 -34.99 -7.39 36.96
N GLN A 226 -33.97 -7.02 37.76
CA GLN A 226 -33.38 -7.91 38.79
C GLN A 226 -33.69 -7.51 40.24
N SER A 227 -34.51 -6.48 40.50
CA SER A 227 -34.76 -6.00 41.87
C SER A 227 -36.04 -6.53 42.54
N THR A 228 -36.74 -7.53 41.99
CA THR A 228 -37.97 -8.08 42.60
C THR A 228 -38.00 -9.61 42.57
N ALA A 229 -37.06 -10.28 43.24
CA ALA A 229 -37.18 -11.72 43.50
C ALA A 229 -36.33 -12.20 44.69
N THR A 230 -36.50 -11.61 45.88
CA THR A 230 -36.19 -12.27 47.16
C THR A 230 -37.04 -11.66 48.26
N ALA A 231 -38.28 -12.15 48.40
CA ALA A 231 -39.02 -12.08 49.64
C ALA A 231 -39.47 -13.51 49.96
N ILE A 232 -38.92 -13.98 51.07
CA ILE A 232 -38.95 -15.30 51.69
C ILE A 232 -40.37 -15.60 52.20
N PRO A 233 -40.69 -16.87 52.50
CA PRO A 233 -40.85 -17.19 53.93
C PRO A 233 -39.99 -18.37 54.41
#